data_AF-A0A7C9EUT0-F1
#
_entry.id   AF-A0A7C9EUT0-F1
#
_cell.length_a   1.000
_cell.length_b   1.000
_cell.length_c   1.000
_cell.angle_alpha   90.00
_cell.angle_beta   90.00
_cell.angle_gamma   90.00
#
_symmetry.space_group_name_H-M   'P 1'
#
loop_
_entity.id
_entity.type
_entity.pdbx_description
1 polymer ?
#
loop_
_entity_poly.entity_id
_entity_poly.type
_entity_poly.pdbx_seq_one_letter_code
_entity_poly.pdbx_strand_id
1 'polypeptide(L)'
;LIIMACNAEDMLLPRSHFTFYEFDVNFNLLQKREFNIPDHLMIHDWAFTDTYYIIFGNRVKFDISGSMAAISGLAPMISALAVNHSKPTSPIYLLPRFPSSDSSSHRWEKPIEAPQLWLLHVANAFEEVEGDGSLKIQIYATACDYKWFDFQTMFG
;
A
#
# COMPACT_ATOMS: atom_id res chain seq x y z
N LEU A 1 10.64 13.75 9.30
CA LEU A 1 9.33 13.59 8.60
C LEU A 1 9.48 12.51 7.54
N ILE A 2 8.50 11.62 7.36
CA ILE A 2 8.50 10.62 6.28
C ILE A 2 7.25 10.85 5.43
N ILE A 3 7.41 10.87 4.10
CA ILE A 3 6.34 11.07 3.14
C ILE A 3 6.38 9.94 2.12
N MET A 4 5.22 9.36 1.82
CA MET A 4 5.02 8.49 0.67
C MET A 4 4.27 9.25 -0.41
N ALA A 5 4.74 9.14 -1.65
CA ALA A 5 4.05 9.63 -2.84
C ALA A 5 3.83 8.47 -3.83
N CYS A 6 2.73 8.55 -4.57
CA CYS A 6 2.42 7.70 -5.71
C CYS A 6 2.11 8.56 -6.93
N ASN A 7 2.27 7.99 -8.12
CA ASN A 7 1.82 8.68 -9.33
C ASN A 7 0.30 8.57 -9.45
N ALA A 8 -0.36 9.64 -9.88
CA ALA A 8 -1.82 9.66 -9.96
C ALA A 8 -2.36 8.63 -10.97
N GLU A 9 -1.64 8.42 -12.07
CA GLU A 9 -1.98 7.44 -13.11
C GLU A 9 -1.94 5.99 -12.63
N ASP A 10 -1.15 5.67 -11.60
CA ASP A 10 -1.01 4.31 -11.09
C ASP A 10 -2.29 3.83 -10.40
N MET A 11 -3.19 4.76 -10.03
CA MET A 11 -4.53 4.42 -9.59
C MET A 11 -5.31 3.67 -10.69
N LEU A 12 -5.02 3.90 -11.97
CA LEU A 12 -5.72 3.30 -13.10
C LEU A 12 -4.90 2.25 -13.87
N LEU A 13 -3.58 2.23 -13.67
CA LEU A 13 -2.69 1.31 -14.36
C LEU A 13 -2.44 0.06 -13.51
N PRO A 14 -2.16 -1.11 -14.12
CA PRO A 14 -1.80 -2.34 -13.40
C PRO A 14 -0.34 -2.32 -12.93
N ARG A 15 0.12 -1.18 -12.43
CA ARG A 15 1.44 -0.94 -11.85
C ARG A 15 1.33 0.16 -10.81
N SER A 16 2.11 0.06 -9.75
CA SER A 16 2.11 1.02 -8.66
C SER A 16 3.55 1.47 -8.36
N HIS A 17 3.84 2.74 -8.60
CA HIS A 17 5.11 3.37 -8.25
C HIS A 17 4.98 4.10 -6.91
N PHE A 18 5.80 3.70 -5.95
CA PHE A 18 5.88 4.31 -4.63
C PHE A 18 7.22 4.99 -4.45
N THR A 19 7.19 6.24 -4.01
CA THR A 19 8.37 7.00 -3.64
C THR A 19 8.29 7.41 -2.18
N PHE A 20 9.27 7.00 -1.39
CA PHE A 20 9.43 7.41 0.00
C PHE A 20 10.50 8.49 0.11
N TYR A 21 10.19 9.52 0.87
CA TYR A 21 11.09 10.61 1.21
C TYR A 21 11.22 10.68 2.73
N GLU A 22 12.45 10.73 3.23
CA GLU A 22 12.69 11.02 4.64
C GLU A 22 13.45 12.34 4.79
N PHE A 23 13.00 13.15 5.72
CA PHE A 23 13.53 14.47 6.01
C PHE A 23 13.99 14.56 7.47
N ASP A 24 15.08 15.29 7.68
CA ASP A 24 15.55 15.64 9.02
C ASP A 24 14.60 16.66 9.72
N VAL A 25 14.98 17.07 10.93
CA VAL A 25 14.22 18.06 11.72
C VAL A 25 14.19 19.47 11.11
N ASN A 26 15.08 19.75 10.16
CA ASN A 26 15.17 21.01 9.43
C ASN A 26 14.51 20.92 8.04
N PHE A 27 13.81 19.81 7.74
CA PHE A 27 13.20 19.50 6.44
C PHE A 27 14.20 19.34 5.30
N ASN A 28 15.47 19.03 5.58
CA ASN A 28 16.41 18.62 4.54
C ASN A 28 16.15 17.17 4.15
N LEU A 29 16.15 16.88 2.85
CA LEU A 29 15.99 15.52 2.33
C LEU A 29 17.21 14.66 2.72
N LEU A 30 16.97 13.62 3.52
CA LEU A 30 17.99 12.64 3.91
C LEU A 30 18.06 11.48 2.92
N GLN A 31 16.90 10.99 2.49
CA GLN A 31 16.83 9.88 1.54
C GLN A 31 15.57 9.90 0.69
N LYS A 32 15.71 9.29 -0.49
CA LYS A 32 14.64 9.00 -1.44
C LYS A 32 14.74 7.53 -1.86
N ARG A 33 13.65 6.78 -1.73
CA ARG A 33 13.57 5.36 -2.13
C ARG A 33 12.39 5.17 -3.08
N GLU A 34 12.62 4.47 -4.19
CA GLU A 34 11.60 4.22 -5.20
C GLU A 34 11.38 2.71 -5.33
N PHE A 35 10.11 2.31 -5.37
CA PHE A 35 9.69 0.93 -5.53
C PHE A 35 8.61 0.84 -6.61
N ASN A 36 8.73 -0.16 -7.48
CA ASN A 36 7.74 -0.43 -8.51
C ASN A 36 7.12 -1.81 -8.26
N ILE A 37 5.83 -1.83 -7.98
CA ILE A 37 5.06 -3.04 -7.73
C ILE A 37 4.18 -3.30 -8.96
N PRO A 38 4.37 -4.41 -9.70
CA PRO A 38 3.63 -4.72 -10.93
C PRO A 38 2.24 -5.31 -10.62
N ASP A 39 1.42 -4.56 -9.88
CA ASP A 39 0.06 -4.96 -9.51
C ASP A 39 -0.86 -3.73 -9.42
N HIS A 40 -2.17 -3.95 -9.61
CA HIS A 40 -3.17 -2.89 -9.53
C HIS A 40 -3.67 -2.81 -8.09
N LEU A 41 -3.10 -1.89 -7.31
CA LEU A 41 -3.35 -1.76 -5.89
C LEU A 41 -3.77 -0.33 -5.56
N MET A 42 -4.66 -0.20 -4.58
CA MET A 42 -4.92 1.05 -3.91
C MET A 42 -4.32 1.00 -2.51
N ILE A 43 -3.53 2.01 -2.15
CA ILE A 43 -2.95 2.13 -0.81
C ILE A 43 -3.71 3.24 -0.10
N HIS A 44 -4.52 2.87 0.89
CA HIS A 44 -5.25 3.86 1.71
C HIS A 44 -4.36 4.44 2.81
N ASP A 45 -3.55 3.57 3.43
CA ASP A 45 -2.61 3.93 4.47
C ASP A 45 -1.38 3.01 4.41
N TRP A 46 -0.32 3.41 5.11
CA TRP A 46 0.96 2.72 5.14
C TRP A 46 1.61 2.87 6.52
N ALA A 47 2.64 2.09 6.78
CA ALA A 47 3.39 2.18 8.04
C ALA A 47 4.88 2.06 7.80
N PHE A 48 5.66 2.29 8.85
CA PHE A 48 7.08 2.04 8.84
C PHE A 48 7.54 1.52 10.19
N THR A 49 8.65 0.83 10.17
CA THR A 49 9.41 0.35 11.33
C THR A 49 10.83 0.90 11.22
N ASP A 50 11.72 0.50 12.13
CA ASP A 50 13.11 0.94 12.09
C ASP A 50 13.81 0.56 10.78
N THR A 51 13.44 -0.56 10.15
CA THR A 51 14.13 -1.05 8.94
C THR A 51 13.25 -1.16 7.68
N TYR A 52 11.92 -1.15 7.79
CA TYR A 52 11.00 -1.33 6.65
C TYR A 52 9.96 -0.22 6.51
N TYR A 53 9.60 0.12 5.27
CA TYR A 53 8.29 0.67 4.94
C TYR A 53 7.34 -0.50 4.69
N ILE A 54 6.08 -0.36 5.11
CA ILE A 54 5.07 -1.40 5.02
C ILE A 54 3.91 -0.86 4.19
N ILE A 55 3.62 -1.54 3.08
CA ILE A 55 2.54 -1.18 2.16
C ILE A 55 1.47 -2.27 2.18
N PHE A 56 0.23 -1.85 2.37
CA PHE A 56 -0.94 -2.73 2.39
C PHE A 56 -1.71 -2.56 1.09
N GLY A 57 -1.57 -3.53 0.18
CA GLY A 57 -2.20 -3.46 -1.12
C GLY A 57 -3.67 -3.83 -1.05
N ASN A 58 -4.56 -2.85 -1.13
CA ASN A 58 -5.97 -3.14 -1.37
C ASN A 58 -6.18 -3.45 -2.86
N ARG A 59 -6.72 -4.63 -3.15
CA ARG A 59 -6.99 -5.12 -4.50
C ARG A 59 -8.15 -4.34 -5.11
N VAL A 60 -7.83 -3.52 -6.10
CA VAL A 60 -8.82 -2.83 -6.92
C VAL A 60 -8.78 -3.37 -8.34
N LYS A 61 -9.77 -2.99 -9.13
CA LYS A 61 -9.85 -3.22 -10.57
C LYS A 61 -10.52 -2.01 -11.20
N PHE A 62 -10.25 -1.83 -12.48
CA PHE A 62 -10.92 -0.83 -13.28
C PHE A 62 -12.42 -1.17 -13.45
N ASP A 63 -13.28 -0.16 -13.27
CA ASP A 63 -14.71 -0.21 -13.56
C ASP A 63 -15.02 0.68 -14.77
N ILE A 64 -15.38 0.06 -15.89
CA ILE A 64 -15.68 0.75 -17.15
C ILE A 64 -16.87 1.69 -16.97
N SER A 65 -17.90 1.25 -16.26
CA SER A 65 -19.14 2.01 -16.12
C SER A 65 -18.93 3.27 -15.30
N GLY A 66 -18.31 3.13 -14.12
CA GLY A 66 -17.95 4.25 -13.27
C GLY A 66 -16.87 5.15 -13.90
N SER A 67 -15.99 4.61 -14.75
CA SER A 67 -15.03 5.44 -15.51
C SER A 67 -15.72 6.35 -16.52
N MET A 68 -16.75 5.86 -17.22
CA MET A 68 -17.53 6.70 -18.14
C MET A 68 -18.31 7.78 -17.38
N ALA A 69 -18.84 7.46 -16.20
CA ALA A 69 -19.46 8.44 -15.31
C ALA A 69 -18.46 9.50 -14.84
N ALA A 70 -17.24 9.09 -14.47
CA ALA A 70 -16.18 10.01 -14.07
C ALA A 70 -15.75 10.96 -15.19
N ILE A 71 -15.52 10.42 -16.40
CA ILE A 71 -15.12 11.21 -17.58
C ILE A 71 -16.22 12.20 -17.98
N SER A 72 -17.49 11.81 -17.84
CA SER A 72 -18.63 12.69 -18.13
C SER A 72 -18.96 13.69 -17.02
N GLY A 73 -18.20 13.68 -15.91
CA GLY A 73 -18.41 14.58 -14.76
C GLY A 73 -19.65 14.23 -13.93
N LEU A 74 -20.21 13.03 -14.10
CA LEU A 74 -21.37 12.54 -13.36
C LEU A 74 -20.98 11.85 -12.04
N ALA A 75 -19.71 11.45 -11.90
CA ALA A 75 -19.17 10.80 -10.72
C ALA A 75 -17.72 11.26 -10.46
N PRO A 76 -17.18 11.11 -9.23
CA PRO A 76 -15.77 11.36 -8.97
C PRO A 76 -14.85 10.32 -9.63
N MET A 77 -13.57 10.66 -9.79
CA MET A 77 -12.56 9.76 -10.40
C MET A 77 -12.42 8.42 -9.66
N ILE A 78 -12.68 8.38 -8.36
CA ILE A 78 -12.62 7.14 -7.57
C ILE A 78 -13.65 6.09 -8.03
N SER A 79 -14.76 6.52 -8.64
CA SER A 79 -15.79 5.63 -9.18
C SER A 79 -15.30 4.84 -10.40
N ALA A 80 -14.15 5.18 -10.99
CA ALA A 80 -13.47 4.34 -11.99
C ALA A 80 -12.86 3.06 -11.42
N LEU A 81 -12.88 2.88 -10.09
CA LEU A 81 -12.38 1.70 -9.42
C LEU A 81 -13.53 0.91 -8.79
N ALA A 82 -13.37 -0.41 -8.83
CA ALA A 82 -14.15 -1.34 -8.04
C ALA A 82 -13.20 -2.21 -7.20
N VAL A 83 -13.72 -2.74 -6.10
CA VAL A 83 -13.01 -3.74 -5.32
C VAL A 83 -12.84 -5.03 -6.13
N ASN A 84 -11.67 -5.66 -6.05
CA ASN A 84 -11.36 -6.87 -6.81
C ASN A 84 -11.47 -8.13 -5.94
N HIS A 85 -12.65 -8.75 -5.97
CA HIS A 85 -12.93 -10.00 -5.26
C HIS A 85 -12.28 -11.25 -5.87
N SER A 86 -11.64 -11.17 -7.05
CA SER A 86 -11.11 -12.37 -7.74
C SER A 86 -9.90 -12.99 -7.03
N LYS A 87 -9.18 -12.23 -6.21
CA LYS A 87 -8.00 -12.69 -5.45
C LYS A 87 -8.37 -12.83 -3.97
N PRO A 88 -8.23 -14.02 -3.34
CA PRO A 88 -8.71 -14.28 -1.98
C PRO A 88 -7.82 -13.71 -0.87
N THR A 89 -6.78 -12.95 -1.22
CA THR A 89 -5.77 -12.41 -0.29
C THR A 89 -5.43 -10.96 -0.59
N SER A 90 -5.00 -10.25 0.45
CA SER A 90 -4.45 -8.89 0.37
C SER A 90 -2.93 -8.93 0.59
N PRO A 91 -2.12 -8.39 -0.33
CA PRO A 91 -0.67 -8.39 -0.21
C PRO A 91 -0.17 -7.32 0.76
N ILE A 92 0.78 -7.69 1.61
CA ILE A 92 1.54 -6.80 2.47
C ILE A 92 2.99 -6.81 1.99
N TYR A 93 3.50 -5.66 1.56
CA TYR A 93 4.87 -5.53 1.08
C TYR A 93 5.76 -4.95 2.18
N LEU A 94 6.91 -5.57 2.39
CA LEU A 94 7.96 -5.08 3.26
C LEU A 94 9.08 -4.51 2.39
N LEU A 95 9.20 -3.18 2.37
CA LEU A 95 10.12 -2.45 1.51
C LEU A 95 11.30 -1.94 2.36
N PRO A 96 12.57 -2.28 2.04
CA PRO A 96 13.69 -1.90 2.89
C PRO A 96 13.92 -0.38 2.86
N ARG A 97 13.91 0.25 4.05
CA ARG A 97 14.15 1.69 4.20
C ARG A 97 15.55 2.06 3.75
N PHE A 98 16.52 1.29 4.22
CA PHE A 98 17.93 1.49 3.92
C PHE A 98 18.42 0.46 2.90
N PRO A 99 19.40 0.80 2.05
CA PRO A 99 20.04 -0.19 1.18
C PRO A 99 20.68 -1.29 2.04
N SER A 100 20.22 -2.53 1.91
CA SER A 100 20.84 -3.67 2.60
C SER A 100 22.19 -4.00 1.95
N SER A 101 23.23 -4.22 2.76
CA SER A 101 24.48 -4.85 2.33
C SER A 101 24.36 -6.36 2.17
N ASP A 102 23.33 -6.96 2.78
CA ASP A 102 23.12 -8.40 2.83
C ASP A 102 22.04 -8.86 1.86
N SER A 103 22.44 -9.77 0.98
CA SER A 103 21.64 -10.42 -0.06
C SER A 103 20.63 -11.45 0.47
N SER A 104 20.51 -11.60 1.80
CA SER A 104 19.63 -12.57 2.47
C SER A 104 18.30 -11.97 2.94
N SER A 105 18.13 -10.64 2.88
CA SER A 105 16.88 -9.98 3.24
C SER A 105 15.78 -10.33 2.24
N HIS A 106 14.57 -10.56 2.75
CA HIS A 106 13.37 -10.86 1.98
C HIS A 106 13.28 -10.01 0.71
N ARG A 107 13.08 -10.68 -0.45
CA ARG A 107 12.85 -9.99 -1.72
C ARG A 107 11.56 -9.21 -1.64
N TRP A 108 11.66 -7.90 -1.43
CA TRP A 108 10.54 -6.96 -1.27
C TRP A 108 9.52 -7.05 -2.42
N GLU A 109 9.92 -7.59 -3.57
CA GLU A 109 9.04 -7.84 -4.72
C GLU A 109 7.98 -8.93 -4.45
N LYS A 110 8.19 -9.78 -3.45
CA LYS A 110 7.24 -10.82 -3.05
C LYS A 110 6.48 -10.35 -1.80
N PRO A 111 5.15 -10.15 -1.88
CA PRO A 111 4.39 -9.77 -0.69
C PRO A 111 4.20 -10.95 0.26
N ILE A 112 3.88 -10.62 1.50
CA ILE A 112 3.24 -11.51 2.46
C ILE A 112 1.73 -11.48 2.18
N GLU A 113 1.11 -12.63 1.93
CA GLU A 113 -0.31 -12.71 1.64
C GLU A 113 -1.11 -12.87 2.94
N ALA A 114 -1.99 -11.90 3.22
CA ALA A 114 -2.92 -11.92 4.34
C ALA A 114 -4.35 -12.26 3.87
N PRO A 115 -5.27 -12.65 4.77
CA PRO A 115 -6.69 -12.78 4.42
C PRO A 115 -7.21 -11.53 3.70
N GLN A 116 -8.14 -11.69 2.75
CA GLN A 116 -8.72 -10.57 2.00
C GLN A 116 -9.43 -9.60 2.96
N LEU A 117 -8.81 -8.45 3.16
CA LEU A 117 -9.27 -7.38 4.03
C LEU A 117 -8.94 -6.05 3.36
N TRP A 118 -9.85 -5.08 3.50
CA TRP A 118 -9.63 -3.69 3.09
C TRP A 118 -9.01 -2.96 4.25
N LEU A 119 -7.70 -2.71 4.16
CA LEU A 119 -7.02 -1.93 5.18
C LEU A 119 -7.45 -0.48 5.07
N LEU A 120 -7.94 0.04 6.19
CA LEU A 120 -8.24 1.46 6.39
C LEU A 120 -6.99 2.10 6.96
N HIS A 121 -6.92 2.30 8.27
CA HIS A 121 -5.82 3.02 8.91
C HIS A 121 -4.93 2.13 9.75
N VAL A 122 -3.64 2.45 9.75
CA VAL A 122 -2.65 1.82 10.62
C VAL A 122 -2.44 2.70 11.85
N ALA A 123 -2.56 2.11 13.03
CA ALA A 123 -2.28 2.79 14.29
C ALA A 123 -0.77 2.83 14.56
N ASN A 124 -0.08 1.70 14.42
CA ASN A 124 1.37 1.61 14.55
C ASN A 124 1.92 0.30 13.94
N ALA A 125 3.22 0.28 13.65
CA ALA A 125 3.98 -0.93 13.39
C ALA A 125 5.35 -0.87 14.06
N PHE A 126 5.88 -2.01 14.52
CA PHE A 126 7.22 -2.07 15.10
C PHE A 126 7.86 -3.46 14.93
N GLU A 127 9.17 -3.50 15.13
CA GLU A 127 10.00 -4.69 15.06
C GLU A 127 10.31 -5.23 16.46
N GLU A 128 10.38 -6.55 16.59
CA GLU A 128 10.79 -7.26 17.79
C GLU A 128 11.74 -8.40 17.37
N VAL A 129 12.93 -8.46 17.96
CA VAL A 129 13.86 -9.57 17.74
C VAL A 129 13.52 -10.66 18.73
N GLU A 130 13.14 -11.83 18.23
CA GLU A 130 12.83 -12.98 19.08
C GLU A 130 14.11 -13.63 19.62
N GLY A 131 13.96 -14.51 20.63
CA GLY A 131 15.09 -15.15 21.30
C GLY A 131 15.95 -16.05 20.40
N ASP A 132 15.47 -16.42 19.22
CA ASP A 132 16.19 -17.17 18.19
C ASP A 132 16.88 -16.27 17.14
N GLY A 133 16.78 -14.94 17.30
CA GLY A 133 17.33 -13.94 16.38
C GLY A 133 16.45 -13.65 15.17
N SER A 134 15.26 -14.24 15.08
CA SER A 134 14.30 -13.90 14.02
C SER A 134 13.68 -12.52 14.25
N LEU A 135 13.38 -11.84 13.14
CA LEU A 135 12.71 -10.53 13.17
C LEU A 135 11.20 -10.73 13.06
N LYS A 136 10.47 -10.35 14.11
CA LYS A 136 9.02 -10.27 14.11
C LYS A 136 8.59 -8.83 13.85
N ILE A 137 7.63 -8.65 12.95
CA ILE A 137 6.99 -7.35 12.71
C ILE A 137 5.57 -7.43 13.22
N GLN A 138 5.20 -6.49 14.10
CA GLN A 138 3.84 -6.34 14.61
C GLN A 138 3.18 -5.12 13.98
N ILE A 139 1.91 -5.27 13.57
CA ILE A 139 1.13 -4.24 12.89
C ILE A 139 -0.22 -4.13 13.59
N TYR A 140 -0.57 -2.93 14.01
CA TYR A 140 -1.87 -2.60 14.59
C TYR A 140 -2.64 -1.74 13.61
N ALA A 141 -3.72 -2.27 13.04
CA ALA A 141 -4.48 -1.57 12.03
C ALA A 141 -5.98 -1.88 12.10
N THR A 142 -6.76 -1.05 11.43
CA THR A 142 -8.19 -1.22 11.21
C THR A 142 -8.44 -1.66 9.79
N ALA A 143 -9.33 -2.63 9.62
CA ALA A 143 -9.69 -3.16 8.32
C ALA A 143 -11.15 -3.59 8.29
N CYS A 144 -11.74 -3.70 7.10
CA CYS A 144 -13.07 -4.25 6.89
C CYS A 144 -13.08 -5.35 5.82
N ASP A 145 -14.15 -6.13 5.76
CA ASP A 145 -14.35 -7.11 4.70
C ASP A 145 -14.68 -6.39 3.38
N TYR A 146 -14.13 -6.89 2.28
CA TYR A 146 -14.41 -6.36 0.94
C TYR A 146 -15.90 -6.37 0.60
N LYS A 147 -16.69 -7.28 1.17
CA LYS A 147 -18.15 -7.33 1.00
C LYS A 147 -18.88 -6.10 1.57
N TRP A 148 -18.24 -5.38 2.48
CA TRP A 148 -18.81 -4.19 3.11
C TRP A 148 -18.24 -2.89 2.57
N PHE A 149 -17.25 -2.98 1.66
CA PHE A 149 -16.61 -1.82 1.05
C PHE A 149 -17.03 -1.72 -0.41
N ASP A 150 -17.69 -0.62 -0.76
CA ASP A 150 -18.10 -0.33 -2.13
C ASP A 150 -17.87 1.15 -2.45
N PHE A 151 -17.09 1.42 -3.49
CA PHE A 151 -16.70 2.79 -3.84
C PHE A 151 -17.90 3.63 -4.28
N GLN A 152 -18.81 3.07 -5.06
CA GLN A 152 -19.99 3.81 -5.55
C GLN A 152 -20.88 4.21 -4.39
N THR A 153 -21.18 3.27 -3.49
CA THR A 153 -22.02 3.53 -2.30
C THR A 153 -21.40 4.59 -1.38
N MET A 154 -20.09 4.64 -1.24
CA MET A 154 -19.42 5.60 -0.35
C MET A 154 -19.17 6.97 -0.97
N PHE A 155 -18.93 7.04 -2.28
CA PHE A 155 -18.41 8.25 -2.93
C PHE A 155 -19.28 8.81 -4.06
N GLY A 156 -20.34 8.12 -4.49
CA GLY A 156 -21.27 8.58 -5.53
C GLY A 156 -21.16 7.81 -6.84
#